data_AF-A0A0S8H395-F1
#
_entry.id   AF-A0A0S8H395-F1
#
_cell.length_a   1.000
_cell.length_b   1.000
_cell.length_c   1.000
_cell.angle_alpha   90.00
_cell.angle_beta   90.00
_cell.angle_gamma   90.00
#
_symmetry.space_group_name_H-M   'P 1'
#
loop_
_entity.id
_entity.type
_entity.pdbx_description
1 polymer ?
#
loop_
_entity_poly.entity_id
_entity_poly.type
_entity_poly.pdbx_seq_one_letter_code
_entity_poly.pdbx_strand_id
1 'polypeptide(L)'
;MAVLAGDPVSTTSFGATWYTLEREFGLPFTVLRADRLRSQLPDYDVLVLPPGWTGGYRRALGEGGAEALRDWVRDGGVLIGLAGAAEYLADPELEFTSARLVREEAEEGEEAAGELPPAAGAEYPPLVSREAGEGAPLSVPGTIMRASVDLTHPLTFGYESDVIAVLITGGDFYRPSKEGSNPVGFTGGDLLVAGFAWPDNTERYLDGTAWMVDEPLGSGRVVLFADDPNFRIIWPSLSRLLLNAILIGPTVR
;
A
#
# COMPACT_ATOMS: atom_id res chain seq x y z
N MET A 1 -5.22 17.58 10.03
CA MET A 1 -4.82 16.59 9.01
C MET A 1 -5.28 17.02 7.63
N ALA A 2 -4.57 16.58 6.59
CA ALA A 2 -4.93 16.79 5.20
C ALA A 2 -5.00 15.46 4.44
N VAL A 3 -5.79 15.44 3.37
CA VAL A 3 -5.89 14.33 2.42
C VAL A 3 -5.62 14.86 1.02
N LEU A 4 -4.70 14.24 0.29
CA LEU A 4 -4.42 14.62 -1.08
C LEU A 4 -5.62 14.30 -1.99
N ALA A 5 -5.95 15.19 -2.92
CA ALA A 5 -7.02 14.99 -3.89
C ALA A 5 -6.72 15.59 -5.26
N GLY A 6 -7.49 15.12 -6.26
CA GLY A 6 -7.22 15.39 -7.67
C GLY A 6 -6.03 14.57 -8.16
N ASP A 7 -5.53 14.87 -9.36
CA ASP A 7 -4.31 14.22 -9.90
C ASP A 7 -3.17 14.28 -8.86
N PRO A 8 -2.60 13.15 -8.42
CA PRO A 8 -2.60 11.80 -9.02
C PRO A 8 -3.58 10.77 -8.42
N VAL A 9 -4.42 11.21 -7.49
CA VAL A 9 -5.29 10.36 -6.66
C VAL A 9 -6.48 9.84 -7.47
N SER A 10 -6.78 8.55 -7.31
CA SER A 10 -8.00 7.95 -7.85
C SER A 10 -9.24 8.59 -7.23
N THR A 11 -10.18 9.03 -8.08
CA THR A 11 -11.42 9.68 -7.61
C THR A 11 -12.28 8.75 -6.76
N THR A 12 -12.33 7.45 -7.09
CA THR A 12 -13.09 6.46 -6.31
C THR A 12 -12.46 6.22 -4.95
N SER A 13 -11.13 6.16 -4.88
CA SER A 13 -10.43 5.94 -3.62
C SER A 13 -10.47 7.18 -2.73
N PHE A 14 -10.33 8.38 -3.30
CA PHE A 14 -10.59 9.63 -2.57
C PHE A 14 -12.01 9.66 -2.01
N GLY A 15 -13.02 9.26 -2.78
CA GLY A 15 -14.41 9.18 -2.30
C GLY A 15 -14.59 8.21 -1.14
N ALA A 16 -13.94 7.04 -1.18
CA ALA A 16 -13.94 6.08 -0.09
C ALA A 16 -13.25 6.64 1.16
N THR A 17 -12.05 7.22 1.01
CA THR A 17 -11.33 7.88 2.11
C THR A 17 -12.14 9.02 2.71
N TRP A 18 -12.71 9.91 1.88
CA TRP A 18 -13.57 11.01 2.33
C TRP A 18 -14.76 10.49 3.14
N TYR A 19 -15.47 9.48 2.62
CA TYR A 19 -16.62 8.90 3.30
C TYR A 19 -16.20 8.27 4.64
N THR A 20 -15.14 7.46 4.67
CA THR A 20 -14.67 6.85 5.92
C THR A 20 -14.33 7.92 6.96
N LEU A 21 -13.59 8.96 6.58
CA LEU A 21 -13.16 10.00 7.53
C LEU A 21 -14.35 10.82 8.04
N GLU A 22 -15.18 11.37 7.16
CA GLU A 22 -16.27 12.27 7.58
C GLU A 22 -17.51 11.54 8.10
N ARG A 23 -17.86 10.38 7.51
CA ARG A 23 -19.13 9.70 7.77
C ARG A 23 -19.01 8.59 8.79
N GLU A 24 -17.95 7.78 8.72
CA GLU A 24 -17.74 6.68 9.67
C GLU A 24 -17.00 7.17 10.93
N PHE A 25 -15.94 7.97 10.77
CA PHE A 25 -15.12 8.41 11.90
C PHE A 25 -15.50 9.78 12.46
N GLY A 26 -16.24 10.60 11.71
CA GLY A 26 -16.58 11.97 12.12
C GLY A 26 -15.36 12.88 12.25
N LEU A 27 -14.27 12.59 11.51
CA LEU A 27 -13.02 13.33 11.54
C LEU A 27 -13.01 14.41 10.44
N PRO A 28 -12.85 15.70 10.79
CA PRO A 28 -12.69 16.74 9.80
C PRO A 28 -11.30 16.67 9.14
N PHE A 29 -11.23 16.97 7.85
CA PHE A 29 -9.96 17.05 7.14
C PHE A 29 -9.97 18.16 6.08
N THR A 30 -8.76 18.62 5.74
CA THR A 30 -8.58 19.55 4.62
C THR A 30 -8.19 18.80 3.36
N VAL A 31 -8.85 19.13 2.26
CA VAL A 31 -8.46 18.65 0.93
C VAL A 31 -7.23 19.42 0.47
N LEU A 32 -6.12 18.71 0.26
CA LEU A 32 -4.87 19.28 -0.25
C LEU A 32 -4.69 18.89 -1.71
N ARG A 33 -4.25 19.83 -2.55
CA ARG A 33 -3.88 19.54 -3.94
C ARG A 33 -2.37 19.49 -4.11
N ALA A 34 -1.89 18.63 -4.99
CA ALA A 34 -0.45 18.43 -5.23
C ALA A 34 0.28 19.73 -5.59
N ASP A 35 -0.35 20.64 -6.36
CA ASP A 35 0.23 21.93 -6.74
C ASP A 35 0.41 22.92 -5.58
N ARG A 36 -0.33 22.72 -4.48
CA ARG A 36 -0.28 23.57 -3.27
C ARG A 36 0.47 22.93 -2.10
N LEU A 37 0.81 21.66 -2.23
CA LEU A 37 1.40 20.83 -1.18
C LEU A 37 2.58 21.52 -0.50
N ARG A 38 3.58 21.96 -1.27
CA ARG A 38 4.80 22.59 -0.73
C ARG A 38 4.53 23.81 0.15
N SER A 39 3.53 24.62 -0.21
CA SER A 39 3.20 25.84 0.54
C SER A 39 2.31 25.62 1.76
N GLN A 40 1.62 24.48 1.84
CA GLN A 40 0.59 24.23 2.86
C GLN A 40 0.92 23.07 3.80
N LEU A 41 1.95 22.25 3.49
CA LEU A 41 2.42 21.17 4.38
C LEU A 41 2.64 21.62 5.84
N PRO A 42 3.25 22.79 6.13
CA PRO A 42 3.47 23.22 7.50
C PRO A 42 2.21 23.42 8.35
N ASP A 43 1.03 23.51 7.73
CA ASP A 43 -0.25 23.71 8.42
C ASP A 43 -0.85 22.40 8.96
N TYR A 44 -0.20 21.25 8.73
CA TYR A 44 -0.73 19.93 9.06
C TYR A 44 0.30 19.03 9.74
N ASP A 45 -0.19 18.19 10.67
CA ASP A 45 0.62 17.15 11.32
C ASP A 45 0.54 15.80 10.60
N VAL A 46 -0.54 15.55 9.85
CA VAL A 46 -0.83 14.29 9.16
C VAL A 46 -1.25 14.57 7.73
N LEU A 47 -0.65 13.84 6.78
CA LEU A 47 -1.02 13.83 5.38
C LEU A 47 -1.31 12.40 4.91
N VAL A 48 -2.52 12.18 4.41
CA VAL A 48 -2.90 10.92 3.75
C VAL A 48 -2.78 11.08 2.24
N LEU A 49 -2.06 10.15 1.61
CA LEU A 49 -1.98 9.95 0.17
C LEU A 49 -2.85 8.74 -0.19
N PRO A 50 -4.08 8.94 -0.69
CA PRO A 50 -4.95 7.83 -1.07
C PRO A 50 -4.42 7.11 -2.31
N PRO A 51 -4.97 5.94 -2.68
CA PRO A 51 -4.55 5.23 -3.87
C PRO A 51 -4.58 6.10 -5.13
N GLY A 52 -3.50 6.03 -5.90
CA GLY A 52 -3.31 6.68 -7.19
C GLY A 52 -2.23 5.93 -7.95
N TRP A 53 -2.05 6.25 -9.23
CA TRP A 53 -1.00 5.60 -10.01
C TRP A 53 0.38 6.16 -9.64
N THR A 54 1.37 5.28 -9.43
CA THR A 54 2.74 5.60 -9.01
C THR A 54 3.41 6.63 -9.91
N GLY A 55 3.30 6.48 -11.24
CA GLY A 55 3.82 7.46 -12.20
C GLY A 55 3.10 8.82 -12.13
N GLY A 56 1.84 8.82 -11.70
CA GLY A 56 1.06 10.03 -11.43
C GLY A 56 1.66 10.77 -10.24
N TYR A 57 1.96 10.08 -9.14
CA TYR A 57 2.65 10.68 -7.99
C TYR A 57 3.99 11.28 -8.36
N ARG A 58 4.83 10.55 -9.10
CA ARG A 58 6.12 11.07 -9.57
C ARG A 58 5.95 12.34 -10.41
N ARG A 59 4.97 12.36 -11.32
CA ARG A 59 4.67 13.52 -12.17
C ARG A 59 4.14 14.71 -11.36
N ALA A 60 3.17 14.48 -10.48
CA ALA A 60 2.43 15.54 -9.80
C ALA A 60 3.26 16.21 -8.70
N LEU A 61 4.09 15.44 -7.99
CA LEU A 61 4.95 15.95 -6.92
C LEU A 61 6.32 16.39 -7.45
N GLY A 62 6.88 15.65 -8.41
CA GLY A 62 8.26 15.84 -8.86
C GLY A 62 9.29 15.72 -7.73
N GLU A 63 10.55 16.03 -8.03
CA GLU A 63 11.64 16.00 -7.05
C GLU A 63 11.39 16.98 -5.90
N GLY A 64 11.01 18.23 -6.20
CA GLY A 64 10.80 19.25 -5.18
C GLY A 64 9.58 18.99 -4.29
N GLY A 65 8.57 18.25 -4.75
CA GLY A 65 7.46 17.81 -3.90
C GLY A 65 7.88 16.66 -2.99
N ALA A 66 8.66 15.71 -3.51
CA ALA A 66 9.21 14.60 -2.72
C ALA A 66 10.16 15.10 -1.63
N GLU A 67 11.05 16.03 -1.97
CA GLU A 67 11.97 16.65 -1.00
C GLU A 67 11.20 17.39 0.10
N ALA A 68 10.22 18.22 -0.27
CA ALA A 68 9.39 18.94 0.71
C ALA A 68 8.61 17.99 1.63
N LEU A 69 8.10 16.87 1.11
CA LEU A 69 7.46 15.84 1.94
C LEU A 69 8.45 15.21 2.91
N ARG A 70 9.64 14.84 2.43
CA ARG A 70 10.65 14.18 3.24
C ARG A 70 11.14 15.08 4.38
N ASP A 71 11.37 16.36 4.09
CA ASP A 71 11.76 17.33 5.10
C ASP A 71 10.64 17.57 6.12
N TRP A 72 9.41 17.71 5.65
CA TRP A 72 8.25 17.82 6.53
C TRP A 72 8.05 16.60 7.45
N VAL A 73 8.24 15.38 6.93
CA VAL A 73 8.21 14.16 7.76
C VAL A 73 9.35 14.19 8.78
N ARG A 74 10.59 14.53 8.37
CA ARG A 74 11.73 14.65 9.28
C ARG A 74 11.49 15.64 10.42
N ASP A 75 10.69 16.67 10.16
CA ASP A 75 10.31 17.70 11.14
C ASP A 75 9.12 17.31 12.04
N GLY A 76 8.59 16.09 11.91
CA GLY A 76 7.52 15.56 12.78
C GLY A 76 6.21 15.23 12.08
N GLY A 77 6.13 15.43 10.77
CA GLY A 77 4.96 15.06 9.97
C GLY A 77 4.72 13.55 9.92
N VAL A 78 3.46 13.15 9.83
CA VAL A 78 3.04 11.76 9.60
C VAL A 78 2.51 11.61 8.18
N LEU A 79 3.27 10.91 7.35
CA LEU A 79 2.90 10.64 5.96
C LEU A 79 2.30 9.23 5.84
N ILE A 80 1.07 9.13 5.34
CA ILE A 80 0.36 7.85 5.21
C ILE A 80 0.13 7.56 3.73
N GLY A 81 0.76 6.53 3.18
CA GLY A 81 0.60 6.09 1.79
C GLY A 81 -0.28 4.85 1.68
N LEU A 82 -1.28 4.87 0.79
CA LEU A 82 -2.20 3.77 0.54
C LEU A 82 -2.00 3.19 -0.88
N ALA A 83 -1.86 1.87 -1.00
CA ALA A 83 -1.72 1.14 -2.26
C ALA A 83 -0.66 1.77 -3.20
N GLY A 84 -1.02 2.22 -4.40
CA GLY A 84 -0.06 2.84 -5.33
C GLY A 84 0.67 4.08 -4.79
N ALA A 85 0.12 4.78 -3.78
CA ALA A 85 0.87 5.81 -3.08
C ALA A 85 1.96 5.23 -2.17
N ALA A 86 1.72 4.06 -1.57
CA ALA A 86 2.74 3.33 -0.83
C ALA A 86 3.84 2.78 -1.76
N GLU A 87 3.51 2.33 -2.98
CA GLU A 87 4.52 1.98 -3.98
C GLU A 87 5.41 3.18 -4.30
N TYR A 88 4.82 4.36 -4.53
CA TYR A 88 5.58 5.59 -4.76
C TYR A 88 6.56 5.88 -3.62
N LEU A 89 6.10 5.82 -2.36
CA LEU A 89 6.95 6.08 -1.20
C LEU A 89 8.01 5.01 -0.96
N ALA A 90 7.79 3.77 -1.41
CA ALA A 90 8.76 2.68 -1.31
C ALA A 90 9.87 2.72 -2.37
N ASP A 91 9.85 3.71 -3.27
CA ASP A 91 10.94 3.95 -4.21
C ASP A 91 12.25 4.26 -3.44
N PRO A 92 13.32 3.47 -3.64
CA PRO A 92 14.61 3.71 -2.98
C PRO A 92 15.19 5.11 -3.24
N GLU A 93 14.90 5.75 -4.38
CA GLU A 93 15.41 7.10 -4.70
C GLU A 93 14.80 8.19 -3.82
N LEU A 94 13.63 7.95 -3.22
CA LEU A 94 12.93 8.94 -2.42
C LEU A 94 13.31 8.90 -0.94
N GLU A 95 13.85 7.77 -0.47
CA GLU A 95 14.37 7.60 0.89
C GLU A 95 13.32 7.81 2.00
N PHE A 96 12.06 7.45 1.76
CA PHE A 96 10.99 7.52 2.78
C PHE A 96 10.94 6.30 3.71
N THR A 97 11.36 5.13 3.22
CA THR A 97 11.33 3.87 3.96
C THR A 97 12.44 2.93 3.50
N SER A 98 12.75 1.92 4.29
CA SER A 98 13.56 0.76 3.93
C SER A 98 12.75 -0.42 3.36
N ALA A 99 11.40 -0.37 3.43
CA ALA A 99 10.52 -1.38 2.81
C ALA A 99 10.58 -1.33 1.28
N ARG A 100 10.57 -2.49 0.62
CA ARG A 100 10.75 -2.59 -0.84
C ARG A 100 9.74 -3.53 -1.44
N LEU A 101 9.23 -3.20 -2.62
CA LEU A 101 8.41 -4.15 -3.37
C LEU A 101 9.18 -5.45 -3.65
N VAL A 102 8.46 -6.57 -3.57
CA VAL A 102 8.94 -7.89 -3.91
C VAL A 102 9.07 -7.94 -5.43
N ARG A 103 10.32 -8.01 -5.87
CA ARG A 103 10.73 -8.26 -7.25
C ARG A 103 11.98 -9.13 -7.17
N GLU A 104 12.07 -10.15 -8.01
CA GLU A 104 13.30 -10.88 -8.32
C GLU A 104 14.01 -10.13 -9.45
N GLU A 105 15.33 -10.13 -9.44
CA GLU A 105 16.10 -9.53 -10.53
C GLU A 105 15.81 -10.34 -11.80
N ALA A 106 15.27 -9.69 -12.83
CA ALA A 106 15.03 -10.35 -14.10
C ALA A 106 16.37 -10.71 -14.74
N GLU A 107 16.60 -11.98 -15.06
CA GLU A 107 17.51 -12.33 -16.15
C GLU A 107 16.83 -11.85 -17.45
N GLU A 108 17.52 -11.05 -18.25
CA GLU A 108 17.02 -10.52 -19.54
C GLU A 108 16.69 -11.69 -20.49
N GLY A 109 15.43 -12.14 -20.48
CA GLY A 109 14.89 -13.12 -21.42
C GLY A 109 14.36 -12.42 -22.67
N GLU A 110 14.86 -12.83 -23.84
CA GLU A 110 14.45 -12.33 -25.15
C GLU A 110 12.93 -12.41 -25.38
N GLU A 111 12.32 -11.31 -25.83
CA GLU A 111 10.93 -11.25 -26.27
C GLU A 111 10.71 -12.13 -27.51
N ALA A 112 10.19 -13.36 -27.31
CA ALA A 112 9.67 -14.17 -28.41
C ALA A 112 8.20 -13.81 -28.69
N ALA A 113 7.97 -13.02 -29.75
CA ALA A 113 6.63 -12.73 -30.26
C ALA A 113 5.96 -14.00 -30.82
N GLY A 114 4.98 -14.55 -30.12
CA GLY A 114 4.18 -15.69 -30.61
C GLY A 114 2.78 -15.26 -31.08
N GLU A 115 2.42 -15.64 -32.30
CA GLU A 115 1.09 -15.49 -32.91
C GLU A 115 0.00 -16.31 -32.19
N LEU A 116 -1.25 -15.84 -32.27
CA LEU A 116 -2.43 -16.53 -31.71
C LEU A 116 -2.90 -17.67 -32.65
N PRO A 117 -3.13 -18.90 -32.16
CA PRO A 117 -3.73 -19.97 -32.96
C PRO A 117 -5.28 -19.92 -32.98
N PRO A 118 -5.94 -20.47 -34.02
CA PRO A 118 -7.40 -20.47 -34.15
C PRO A 118 -8.09 -21.58 -33.33
N ALA A 119 -9.35 -21.36 -32.93
CA ALA A 119 -10.22 -22.25 -32.14
C ALA A 119 -10.72 -23.48 -32.94
N ALA A 120 -11.19 -24.62 -32.42
CA ALA A 120 -11.45 -25.17 -31.08
C ALA A 120 -11.39 -26.72 -31.18
N GLY A 121 -11.06 -27.44 -30.08
CA GLY A 121 -11.31 -28.89 -29.99
C GLY A 121 -10.13 -29.82 -29.63
N ALA A 122 -8.98 -29.29 -29.21
CA ALA A 122 -7.88 -30.10 -28.66
C ALA A 122 -7.84 -29.98 -27.13
N GLU A 123 -7.43 -31.04 -26.42
CA GLU A 123 -7.07 -30.95 -24.99
C GLU A 123 -6.06 -29.81 -24.81
N TYR A 124 -6.47 -28.78 -24.09
CA TYR A 124 -5.69 -27.57 -23.96
C TYR A 124 -4.49 -27.86 -23.02
N PRO A 125 -3.23 -27.62 -23.44
CA PRO A 125 -2.22 -27.28 -22.44
C PRO A 125 -2.75 -26.07 -21.65
N PRO A 126 -2.44 -25.94 -20.35
CA PRO A 126 -2.94 -24.84 -19.54
C PRO A 126 -2.70 -23.53 -20.28
N LEU A 127 -3.72 -22.67 -20.34
CA LEU A 127 -3.58 -21.30 -20.83
C LEU A 127 -2.64 -20.58 -19.87
N VAL A 128 -1.33 -20.69 -20.09
CA VAL A 128 -0.33 -19.98 -19.31
C VAL A 128 -0.49 -18.52 -19.67
N SER A 129 -0.95 -17.71 -18.71
CA SER A 129 -1.04 -16.26 -18.92
C SER A 129 0.37 -15.74 -19.17
N ARG A 130 0.60 -15.04 -20.29
CA ARG A 130 1.86 -14.33 -20.54
C ARG A 130 2.14 -13.24 -19.50
N GLU A 131 1.11 -12.81 -18.77
CA GLU A 131 1.24 -11.86 -17.67
C GLU A 131 1.84 -12.51 -16.43
N ALA A 132 1.90 -13.85 -16.36
CA ALA A 132 2.66 -14.60 -15.38
C ALA A 132 4.17 -14.44 -15.64
N GLY A 133 4.67 -13.21 -15.53
CA GLY A 133 6.09 -12.92 -15.63
C GLY A 133 6.87 -13.71 -14.59
N GLU A 134 7.96 -14.33 -15.02
CA GLU A 134 8.93 -14.92 -14.11
C GLU A 134 9.60 -13.77 -13.33
N GLY A 135 9.53 -13.81 -12.00
CA GLY A 135 10.28 -12.90 -11.13
C GLY A 135 9.49 -11.77 -10.45
N ALA A 136 8.16 -11.69 -10.56
CA ALA A 136 7.36 -10.73 -9.79
C ALA A 136 6.03 -11.31 -9.32
N PRO A 137 5.44 -10.79 -8.21
CA PRO A 137 4.11 -11.19 -7.81
C PRO A 137 3.07 -10.76 -8.84
N LEU A 138 2.12 -11.65 -9.11
CA LEU A 138 1.04 -11.42 -10.05
C LEU A 138 -0.16 -10.80 -9.39
N SER A 139 -0.79 -9.89 -10.11
CA SER A 139 -2.02 -9.25 -9.65
C SER A 139 -3.11 -10.29 -9.42
N VAL A 140 -3.76 -10.19 -8.26
CA VAL A 140 -5.00 -10.93 -7.96
C VAL A 140 -6.19 -9.99 -7.94
N PRO A 141 -7.37 -10.40 -8.45
CA PRO A 141 -8.52 -9.52 -8.65
C PRO A 141 -9.35 -9.28 -7.37
N GLY A 142 -8.76 -9.43 -6.19
CA GLY A 142 -9.44 -9.42 -4.90
C GLY A 142 -9.42 -10.80 -4.25
N THR A 143 -8.47 -11.00 -3.34
CA THR A 143 -8.31 -12.25 -2.60
C THR A 143 -8.21 -11.97 -1.11
N ILE A 144 -8.93 -12.75 -0.30
CA ILE A 144 -8.95 -12.60 1.15
C ILE A 144 -7.86 -13.49 1.72
N MET A 145 -6.88 -12.85 2.34
CA MET A 145 -5.72 -13.48 2.94
C MET A 145 -5.74 -13.31 4.46
N ARG A 146 -5.21 -14.28 5.17
CA ARG A 146 -4.94 -14.22 6.60
C ARG A 146 -3.65 -13.42 6.80
N ALA A 147 -3.72 -12.35 7.58
CA ALA A 147 -2.56 -11.57 7.98
C ALA A 147 -2.37 -11.64 9.50
N SER A 148 -1.13 -11.70 9.91
CA SER A 148 -0.69 -11.64 11.31
C SER A 148 -0.61 -10.17 11.75
N VAL A 149 -0.98 -9.90 13.00
CA VAL A 149 -1.02 -8.56 13.61
C VAL A 149 -0.16 -8.55 14.87
N ASP A 150 0.79 -7.61 14.96
CA ASP A 150 1.53 -7.36 16.18
C ASP A 150 0.67 -6.54 17.16
N LEU A 151 0.06 -7.22 18.13
CA LEU A 151 -0.80 -6.60 19.16
C LEU A 151 -0.04 -5.70 20.14
N THR A 152 1.30 -5.70 20.14
CA THR A 152 2.10 -4.82 20.99
C THR A 152 2.36 -3.46 20.35
N HIS A 153 2.12 -3.33 19.05
CA HIS A 153 2.38 -2.11 18.31
C HIS A 153 1.28 -1.05 18.53
N PRO A 154 1.59 0.23 18.78
CA PRO A 154 0.57 1.25 19.04
C PRO A 154 -0.47 1.40 17.91
N LEU A 155 -0.06 1.22 16.66
CA LEU A 155 -0.96 1.35 15.50
C LEU A 155 -1.95 0.19 15.35
N THR A 156 -1.79 -0.90 16.10
CA THR A 156 -2.76 -2.02 16.13
C THR A 156 -3.66 -1.95 17.36
N PHE A 157 -3.69 -0.80 18.06
CA PHE A 157 -4.58 -0.58 19.20
C PHE A 157 -6.04 -0.91 18.88
N GLY A 158 -6.69 -1.63 19.78
CA GLY A 158 -8.08 -2.06 19.65
C GLY A 158 -8.28 -3.35 18.84
N TYR A 159 -7.19 -4.02 18.41
CA TYR A 159 -7.25 -5.41 17.97
C TYR A 159 -7.06 -6.35 19.15
N GLU A 160 -7.87 -7.42 19.20
CA GLU A 160 -7.81 -8.45 20.23
C GLU A 160 -7.29 -9.79 19.69
N SER A 161 -7.24 -9.93 18.37
CA SER A 161 -6.70 -11.10 17.68
C SER A 161 -5.46 -10.70 16.90
N ASP A 162 -4.43 -11.53 17.03
CA ASP A 162 -3.17 -11.48 16.30
C ASP A 162 -3.30 -11.98 14.84
N VAL A 163 -4.53 -12.27 14.40
CA VAL A 163 -4.83 -12.75 13.06
C VAL A 163 -6.08 -12.06 12.52
N ILE A 164 -5.99 -11.48 11.33
CA ILE A 164 -7.10 -10.78 10.66
C ILE A 164 -7.23 -11.21 9.20
N ALA A 165 -8.41 -10.99 8.62
CA ALA A 165 -8.62 -11.11 7.19
C ALA A 165 -8.32 -9.78 6.51
N VAL A 166 -7.49 -9.82 5.47
CA VAL A 166 -7.10 -8.69 4.63
C VAL A 166 -7.51 -8.99 3.20
N LEU A 167 -8.10 -8.01 2.52
CA LEU A 167 -8.31 -8.09 1.08
C LEU A 167 -7.08 -7.54 0.36
N ILE A 168 -6.47 -8.35 -0.50
CA ILE A 168 -5.44 -7.92 -1.43
C ILE A 168 -6.03 -7.74 -2.83
N THR A 169 -5.74 -6.60 -3.46
CA THR A 169 -6.27 -6.20 -4.77
C THR A 169 -5.14 -5.79 -5.72
N GLY A 170 -4.15 -6.66 -5.88
CA GLY A 170 -2.97 -6.38 -6.70
C GLY A 170 -1.86 -7.39 -6.51
N GLY A 171 -0.66 -7.04 -6.96
CA GLY A 171 0.58 -7.81 -6.77
C GLY A 171 1.66 -7.03 -6.00
N ASP A 172 1.28 -5.92 -5.37
CA ASP A 172 2.22 -5.04 -4.67
C ASP A 172 2.50 -5.56 -3.26
N PHE A 173 3.40 -6.55 -3.17
CA PHE A 173 3.83 -7.12 -1.90
C PHE A 173 5.14 -6.49 -1.44
N TYR A 174 5.27 -6.21 -0.14
CA TYR A 174 6.41 -5.47 0.40
C TYR A 174 7.28 -6.37 1.26
N ARG A 175 8.58 -6.42 0.96
CA ARG A 175 9.57 -6.92 1.92
C ARG A 175 9.45 -6.06 3.20
N PRO A 176 9.47 -6.68 4.39
CA PRO A 176 9.38 -5.97 5.65
C PRO A 176 10.45 -4.86 5.75
N SER A 177 10.07 -3.74 6.34
CA SER A 177 11.01 -2.70 6.73
C SER A 177 12.06 -3.25 7.70
N LYS A 178 13.29 -2.77 7.54
CA LYS A 178 14.43 -3.11 8.41
C LYS A 178 14.72 -2.01 9.44
N GLU A 179 14.31 -0.79 9.16
CA GLU A 179 14.56 0.39 10.00
C GLU A 179 13.31 0.83 10.78
N GLY A 180 12.15 0.31 10.40
CA GLY A 180 10.86 0.51 11.05
C GLY A 180 10.23 -0.77 11.59
N SER A 181 8.93 -0.69 11.84
CA SER A 181 8.11 -1.80 12.32
C SER A 181 7.18 -2.30 11.22
N ASN A 182 6.70 -3.55 11.36
CA ASN A 182 5.82 -4.20 10.40
C ASN A 182 4.56 -4.70 11.13
N PRO A 183 3.62 -3.80 11.50
CA PRO A 183 2.56 -4.14 12.45
C PRO A 183 1.55 -5.16 11.91
N VAL A 184 1.45 -5.27 10.58
CA VAL A 184 0.63 -6.28 9.91
C VAL A 184 1.42 -6.88 8.77
N GLY A 185 1.47 -8.20 8.70
CA GLY A 185 2.19 -8.92 7.66
C GLY A 185 1.61 -10.30 7.41
N PHE A 186 2.15 -10.99 6.43
CA PHE A 186 1.74 -12.32 6.03
C PHE A 186 2.81 -13.30 6.51
N THR A 187 2.45 -14.12 7.50
CA THR A 187 3.36 -15.14 8.04
C THR A 187 2.62 -16.45 8.24
N GLY A 188 3.20 -17.53 7.72
CA GLY A 188 2.70 -18.89 7.91
C GLY A 188 2.13 -19.51 6.64
N GLY A 189 2.17 -20.85 6.57
CA GLY A 189 2.01 -21.57 5.29
C GLY A 189 0.60 -21.66 4.70
N ASP A 190 -0.47 -21.32 5.42
CA ASP A 190 -1.83 -21.29 4.88
C ASP A 190 -2.47 -19.90 5.09
N LEU A 191 -2.28 -19.04 4.08
CA LEU A 191 -2.74 -17.65 4.07
C LEU A 191 -4.09 -17.49 3.38
N LEU A 192 -4.49 -18.38 2.47
CA LEU A 192 -5.69 -18.18 1.66
C LEU A 192 -6.96 -18.44 2.48
N VAL A 193 -7.80 -17.41 2.66
CA VAL A 193 -9.12 -17.54 3.30
C VAL A 193 -10.20 -17.77 2.24
N ALA A 194 -10.20 -16.95 1.19
CA ALA A 194 -11.15 -17.04 0.09
C ALA A 194 -10.67 -16.27 -1.14
N GLY A 195 -11.09 -16.70 -2.33
CA GLY A 195 -10.71 -16.07 -3.60
C GLY A 195 -9.70 -16.90 -4.38
N PHE A 196 -8.87 -16.22 -5.17
CA PHE A 196 -7.90 -16.87 -6.06
C PHE A 196 -6.47 -16.45 -5.73
N ALA A 197 -5.60 -17.43 -5.52
CA ALA A 197 -4.15 -17.22 -5.43
C ALA A 197 -3.51 -17.93 -6.61
N TRP A 198 -2.53 -17.29 -7.25
CA TRP A 198 -1.74 -17.97 -8.28
C TRP A 198 -0.87 -19.05 -7.61
N PRO A 199 -1.04 -20.33 -7.98
CA PRO A 199 -0.15 -21.39 -7.50
C PRO A 199 1.30 -21.05 -7.84
N ASP A 200 2.22 -21.34 -6.92
CA ASP A 200 3.66 -21.07 -7.06
C ASP A 200 4.07 -19.59 -7.30
N ASN A 201 3.12 -18.65 -7.24
CA ASN A 201 3.39 -17.21 -7.36
C ASN A 201 2.83 -16.42 -6.18
N THR A 202 1.52 -16.25 -6.06
CA THR A 202 0.93 -15.50 -4.93
C THR A 202 1.26 -16.20 -3.62
N GLU A 203 1.10 -17.53 -3.57
CA GLU A 203 1.39 -18.35 -2.39
C GLU A 203 2.87 -18.24 -1.97
N ARG A 204 3.78 -18.13 -2.94
CA ARG A 204 5.22 -18.01 -2.73
C ARG A 204 5.63 -16.61 -2.29
N TYR A 205 5.20 -15.58 -3.03
CA TYR A 205 5.72 -14.22 -2.86
C TYR A 205 5.06 -13.46 -1.71
N LEU A 206 3.89 -13.90 -1.25
CA LEU A 206 3.18 -13.22 -0.17
C LEU A 206 3.75 -13.59 1.21
N ASP A 207 4.19 -14.83 1.43
CA ASP A 207 4.72 -15.24 2.73
C ASP A 207 5.98 -14.45 3.11
N GLY A 208 6.03 -13.99 4.36
CA GLY A 208 7.10 -13.15 4.89
C GLY A 208 7.03 -11.68 4.47
N THR A 209 5.94 -11.22 3.82
CA THR A 209 5.78 -9.81 3.41
C THR A 209 4.99 -8.99 4.42
N ALA A 210 5.17 -7.67 4.38
CA ALA A 210 4.42 -6.71 5.17
C ALA A 210 3.22 -6.19 4.39
N TRP A 211 2.07 -6.11 5.07
CA TRP A 211 0.89 -5.41 4.57
C TRP A 211 0.83 -3.97 5.08
N MET A 212 1.30 -3.76 6.32
CA MET A 212 1.44 -2.44 6.93
C MET A 212 2.88 -2.26 7.40
N VAL A 213 3.46 -1.10 7.09
CA VAL A 213 4.79 -0.68 7.54
C VAL A 213 4.66 0.64 8.30
N ASP A 214 5.40 0.78 9.39
CA ASP A 214 5.56 2.03 10.16
C ASP A 214 7.04 2.38 10.23
N GLU A 215 7.49 3.33 9.40
CA GLU A 215 8.87 3.76 9.31
C GLU A 215 9.11 5.04 10.12
N PRO A 216 10.03 5.07 11.10
CA PRO A 216 10.51 6.31 11.66
C PRO A 216 11.35 7.08 10.64
N LEU A 217 11.12 8.38 10.49
CA LEU A 217 11.91 9.24 9.61
C LEU A 217 12.10 10.61 10.28
N GLY A 218 13.30 10.86 10.80
CA GLY A 218 13.58 12.03 11.63
C GLY A 218 12.73 12.02 12.90
N SER A 219 11.98 13.09 13.14
CA SER A 219 11.03 13.19 14.26
C SER A 219 9.61 12.75 13.91
N GLY A 220 9.35 12.45 12.64
CA GLY A 220 8.07 11.97 12.15
C GLY A 220 8.16 10.54 11.64
N ARG A 221 7.24 10.18 10.74
CA ARG A 221 7.10 8.81 10.27
C ARG A 221 6.37 8.67 8.95
N VAL A 222 6.62 7.56 8.28
CA VAL A 222 5.96 7.13 7.05
C VAL A 222 5.24 5.82 7.32
N VAL A 223 3.91 5.82 7.18
CA VAL A 223 3.08 4.63 7.32
C VAL A 223 2.62 4.17 5.94
N LEU A 224 2.90 2.93 5.59
CA LEU A 224 2.53 2.34 4.30
C LEU A 224 1.47 1.27 4.49
N PHE A 225 0.49 1.25 3.58
CA PHE A 225 -0.48 0.17 3.43
C PHE A 225 -0.36 -0.40 2.02
N ALA A 226 -0.13 -1.71 1.92
CA ALA A 226 0.05 -2.39 0.63
C ALA A 226 -1.23 -2.34 -0.24
N ASP A 227 -2.41 -2.31 0.39
CA ASP A 227 -3.70 -2.09 -0.26
C ASP A 227 -4.47 -0.94 0.41
N ASP A 228 -5.59 -0.54 -0.18
CA ASP A 228 -6.47 0.47 0.41
C ASP A 228 -7.28 -0.10 1.60
N PRO A 229 -7.03 0.31 2.85
CA PRO A 229 -7.80 -0.14 4.02
C PRO A 229 -9.27 0.30 3.98
N ASN A 230 -9.64 1.21 3.06
CA ASN A 230 -11.01 1.69 2.86
C ASN A 230 -11.64 1.17 1.58
N PHE A 231 -11.03 0.17 0.91
CA PHE A 231 -11.52 -0.30 -0.38
C PHE A 231 -13.03 -0.60 -0.33
N ARG A 232 -13.82 0.24 -1.01
CA ARG A 232 -15.29 0.19 -1.04
C ARG A 232 -16.00 0.18 0.32
N ILE A 233 -15.28 0.54 1.40
CA ILE A 233 -15.79 0.64 2.78
C ILE A 233 -16.33 -0.72 3.29
N ILE A 234 -15.85 -1.84 2.75
CA ILE A 234 -16.37 -3.18 3.09
C ILE A 234 -15.61 -3.84 4.25
N TRP A 235 -14.50 -3.26 4.71
CA TRP A 235 -13.61 -3.83 5.73
C TRP A 235 -13.41 -2.90 6.95
N PRO A 236 -14.37 -2.83 7.89
CA PRO A 236 -14.27 -1.96 9.06
C PRO A 236 -13.03 -2.23 9.92
N SER A 237 -12.59 -3.49 9.99
CA SER A 237 -11.35 -3.85 10.66
C SER A 237 -10.18 -3.10 10.04
N LEU A 238 -9.95 -3.20 8.74
CA LEU A 238 -8.80 -2.55 8.07
C LEU A 238 -8.84 -1.03 8.19
N SER A 239 -10.04 -0.42 8.12
CA SER A 239 -10.19 1.03 8.30
C SER A 239 -9.75 1.50 9.69
N ARG A 240 -9.80 0.64 10.73
CA ARG A 240 -9.25 0.95 12.07
C ARG A 240 -7.75 1.17 12.04
N LEU A 241 -6.99 0.43 11.23
CA LEU A 241 -5.53 0.64 11.13
C LEU A 241 -5.22 2.02 10.55
N LEU A 242 -6.01 2.48 9.58
CA LEU A 242 -5.90 3.86 9.08
C LEU A 242 -6.26 4.88 10.17
N LEU A 243 -7.36 4.65 10.91
CA LEU A 243 -7.75 5.51 12.03
C LEU A 243 -6.62 5.64 13.06
N ASN A 244 -5.99 4.51 13.42
CA ASN A 244 -4.88 4.48 14.34
C ASN A 244 -3.65 5.20 13.77
N ALA A 245 -3.31 5.00 12.49
CA ALA A 245 -2.22 5.73 11.84
C ALA A 245 -2.43 7.25 11.90
N ILE A 246 -3.68 7.72 11.72
CA ILE A 246 -4.05 9.14 11.78
C ILE A 246 -3.98 9.70 13.21
N LEU A 247 -4.55 8.99 14.19
CA LEU A 247 -4.72 9.53 15.55
C LEU A 247 -3.54 9.23 16.48
N ILE A 248 -2.94 8.04 16.35
CA ILE A 248 -1.87 7.56 17.22
C ILE A 248 -0.51 7.86 16.59
N GLY A 249 -0.39 7.81 15.25
CA GLY A 249 0.87 8.09 14.53
C GLY A 249 1.63 9.32 15.04
N PRO A 250 0.99 10.50 15.19
CA PRO A 250 1.67 11.72 15.68
C PRO A 250 2.16 11.64 17.14
N THR A 251 1.70 10.66 17.91
CA THR A 251 2.01 10.51 19.34
C THR A 251 3.13 9.52 19.61
N VAL A 252 3.44 8.64 18.65
CA VAL A 252 4.49 7.62 18.79
C VAL A 252 5.83 8.26 18.43
N ARG A 253 6.71 8.39 19.44
CA ARG A 253 8.05 8.97 19.34
C ARG A 253 9.11 7.92 19.60
#